data_AF-A0A9J7HUT6-F1
#
_entry.id   AF-A0A9J7HUT6-F1
#
_cell.length_a   1.000
_cell.length_b   1.000
_cell.length_c   1.000
_cell.angle_alpha   90.00
_cell.angle_beta   90.00
_cell.angle_gamma   90.00
#
_symmetry.space_group_name_H-M   'P 1'
#
loop_
_entity.id
_entity.type
_entity.pdbx_description
1 polymer ?
#
loop_
_entity_poly.entity_id
_entity_poly.type
_entity_poly.pdbx_seq_one_letter_code
_entity_poly.pdbx_strand_id
1 'polypeptide(L)'
;MIFCSDTPHLPEVAVTILSTNMAAPRVCVPGERLFSTADCEAGPGTYVHHGYIYSCLAGYMHKRKTEGKELSIVEVIRQKEDAVPRIGSIVTAKVTSVSGRMCKCAITCVERTTLREPFRGLIRKEDVRATEKDRVEMYKCFRPGDIVLARVLSLGDANCYLLSTAENELGVVLALSEAGAQMVPVSWCDMQCPKTGSKEFRKVAKVQLQQE
;
A
#
# COMPACT_ATOMS: atom_id res chain seq x y z
N MET A 1 44.50 40.48 -0.42
CA MET A 1 43.04 40.41 -0.57
C MET A 1 42.64 38.96 -0.25
N ILE A 2 41.98 38.72 0.90
CA ILE A 2 40.52 38.45 1.00
C ILE A 2 40.22 37.00 0.52
N PHE A 3 39.64 36.03 1.24
CA PHE A 3 38.94 35.92 2.53
C PHE A 3 39.07 34.48 3.08
N CYS A 4 38.93 34.36 4.41
CA CYS A 4 38.60 33.12 5.13
C CYS A 4 37.31 32.45 4.65
N SER A 5 37.19 31.15 4.87
CA SER A 5 35.88 30.53 5.17
C SER A 5 36.05 29.38 6.16
N ASP A 6 35.77 29.72 7.41
CA ASP A 6 35.45 28.83 8.53
C ASP A 6 34.10 28.11 8.33
N THR A 7 33.91 27.05 9.13
CA THR A 7 32.66 26.39 9.60
C THR A 7 32.06 25.25 8.74
N PRO A 8 31.21 24.37 9.33
CA PRO A 8 31.50 23.48 10.45
C PRO A 8 30.98 22.04 10.21
N HIS A 9 31.28 21.15 11.15
CA HIS A 9 30.78 19.77 11.22
C HIS A 9 29.24 19.73 11.25
N LEU A 10 28.64 18.72 10.60
CA LEU A 10 27.40 18.07 11.00
C LEU A 10 27.58 16.56 10.75
N PRO A 11 27.17 15.68 11.68
CA PRO A 11 27.43 14.25 11.58
C PRO A 11 26.49 13.62 10.54
N GLU A 12 27.08 13.06 9.50
CA GLU A 12 26.41 12.12 8.61
C GLU A 12 26.02 10.91 9.46
N VAL A 13 24.73 10.75 9.73
CA VAL A 13 24.19 9.62 10.46
C VAL A 13 24.38 8.40 9.58
N ALA A 14 25.54 7.76 9.75
CA ALA A 14 25.83 6.46 9.17
C ALA A 14 24.82 5.46 9.75
N VAL A 15 23.75 5.21 9.01
CA VAL A 15 22.95 4.01 9.19
C VAL A 15 23.83 2.87 8.70
N THR A 16 24.62 2.33 9.64
CA THR A 16 25.45 1.15 9.43
C THR A 16 24.52 -0.03 9.15
N ILE A 17 24.25 -0.26 7.87
CA ILE A 17 23.72 -1.53 7.37
C ILE A 17 24.79 -2.57 7.65
N LEU A 18 24.68 -3.22 8.81
CA LEU A 18 25.51 -4.37 9.14
C LEU A 18 25.36 -5.39 8.03
N SER A 19 26.49 -5.62 7.37
CA SER A 19 26.77 -6.66 6.39
C SER A 19 26.01 -7.95 6.70
N THR A 20 24.91 -8.17 6.00
CA THR A 20 24.28 -9.48 5.92
C THR A 20 24.84 -10.17 4.70
N ASN A 21 25.62 -11.22 4.96
CA ASN A 21 25.97 -12.21 3.97
C ASN A 21 24.65 -12.73 3.37
N MET A 22 24.30 -12.30 2.15
CA MET A 22 23.08 -12.72 1.46
C MET A 22 23.21 -14.18 1.05
N ALA A 23 23.00 -15.10 1.99
CA ALA A 23 22.64 -16.46 1.68
C ALA A 23 21.27 -16.43 1.00
N ALA A 24 21.14 -17.11 -0.16
CA ALA A 24 19.87 -17.20 -0.87
C ALA A 24 18.76 -17.66 0.10
N PRO A 25 17.56 -17.07 0.02
CA PRO A 25 16.49 -17.41 0.95
C PRO A 25 16.16 -18.89 0.82
N ARG A 26 16.32 -19.65 1.91
CA ARG A 26 16.13 -21.10 1.90
C ARG A 26 14.65 -21.41 1.68
N VAL A 27 14.35 -21.97 0.51
CA VAL A 27 13.03 -22.50 0.19
C VAL A 27 12.87 -23.86 0.86
N CYS A 28 11.69 -24.14 1.37
CA CYS A 28 11.34 -25.42 1.95
C CYS A 28 10.00 -25.92 1.42
N VAL A 29 9.81 -27.24 1.47
CA VAL A 29 8.59 -27.91 1.02
C VAL A 29 7.84 -28.54 2.21
N PRO A 30 6.51 -28.73 2.11
CA PRO A 30 5.75 -29.43 3.15
C PRO A 30 6.33 -30.82 3.42
N GLY A 31 6.56 -31.14 4.69
CA GLY A 31 7.17 -32.39 5.14
C GLY A 31 8.71 -32.37 5.21
N GLU A 32 9.36 -31.29 4.80
CA GLU A 32 10.81 -31.15 4.98
C GLU A 32 11.16 -31.00 6.47
N ARG A 33 12.15 -31.78 6.93
CA ARG A 33 12.71 -31.67 8.28
C ARG A 33 13.67 -30.48 8.36
N LEU A 34 13.39 -29.54 9.26
CA LEU A 34 14.14 -28.29 9.40
C LEU A 34 15.22 -28.39 10.50
N PHE A 35 14.80 -28.38 11.77
CA PHE A 35 15.68 -28.32 12.94
C PHE A 35 15.17 -29.24 14.05
N SER A 36 15.99 -29.48 15.09
CA SER A 36 15.53 -30.13 16.33
C SER A 36 14.84 -29.11 17.24
N THR A 37 13.89 -29.58 18.06
CA THR A 37 13.25 -28.78 19.11
C THR A 37 14.22 -28.36 20.22
N ALA A 38 15.41 -28.95 20.29
CA ALA A 38 16.46 -28.55 21.22
C ALA A 38 17.17 -27.25 20.80
N ASP A 39 17.25 -26.97 19.50
CA ASP A 39 17.99 -25.82 18.97
C ASP A 39 17.08 -24.64 18.61
N CYS A 40 15.80 -24.92 18.37
CA CYS A 40 14.84 -23.97 17.78
C CYS A 40 13.42 -24.19 18.32
N GLU A 41 12.63 -23.12 18.28
CA GLU A 41 11.20 -23.11 18.61
C GLU A 41 10.37 -23.04 17.31
N ALA A 42 9.27 -23.80 17.24
CA ALA A 42 8.40 -23.85 16.07
C ALA A 42 7.52 -22.60 15.98
N GLY A 43 7.62 -21.86 14.87
CA GLY A 43 6.82 -20.69 14.55
C GLY A 43 5.75 -20.97 13.47
N PRO A 44 5.07 -19.92 12.97
CA PRO A 44 4.04 -20.05 11.93
C PRO A 44 4.53 -20.81 10.70
N GLY A 45 3.69 -21.70 10.16
CA GLY A 45 4.03 -22.52 8.99
C GLY A 45 4.93 -23.72 9.28
N THR A 46 5.23 -24.02 10.55
CA THR A 46 5.97 -25.21 10.98
C THR A 46 5.18 -26.01 12.02
N TYR A 47 5.51 -27.30 12.16
CA TYR A 47 4.94 -28.16 13.20
C TYR A 47 6.02 -29.05 13.81
N VAL A 48 5.76 -29.52 15.04
CA VAL A 48 6.68 -30.40 15.76
C VAL A 48 6.20 -31.84 15.65
N HIS A 49 7.10 -32.75 15.29
CA HIS A 49 6.84 -34.19 15.26
C HIS A 49 8.07 -34.95 15.75
N HIS A 50 7.92 -35.78 16.79
CA HIS A 50 9.00 -36.58 17.40
C HIS A 50 10.30 -35.81 17.71
N GLY A 51 10.22 -34.61 18.29
CA GLY A 51 11.42 -33.82 18.67
C GLY A 51 12.13 -33.12 17.50
N TYR A 52 11.52 -33.13 16.32
CA TYR A 52 11.97 -32.39 15.15
C TYR A 52 10.88 -31.43 14.66
N ILE A 53 11.31 -30.31 14.09
CA ILE A 53 10.48 -29.31 13.45
C ILE A 53 10.40 -29.61 11.96
N TYR A 54 9.19 -29.67 11.43
CA TYR A 54 8.90 -29.91 10.03
C TYR A 54 8.17 -28.71 9.43
N SER A 55 8.36 -28.49 8.13
CA SER A 55 7.59 -27.48 7.42
C SER A 55 6.17 -27.98 7.11
N CYS A 56 5.15 -27.16 7.40
CA CYS A 56 3.79 -27.39 6.90
C CYS A 56 3.57 -26.78 5.52
N LEU A 57 4.34 -25.75 5.16
CA LEU A 57 4.07 -24.88 4.01
C LEU A 57 5.20 -24.92 2.99
N ALA A 58 4.86 -24.77 1.70
CA ALA A 58 5.85 -24.47 0.67
C ALA A 58 6.16 -22.97 0.73
N GLY A 59 7.39 -22.60 1.07
CA GLY A 59 7.72 -21.19 1.28
C GLY A 59 9.17 -20.93 1.66
N TYR A 60 9.43 -19.71 2.10
CA TYR A 60 10.76 -19.28 2.52
C TYR A 60 10.89 -19.44 4.02
N MET A 61 11.96 -20.09 4.44
CA MET A 61 12.28 -20.29 5.84
C MET A 61 12.96 -19.04 6.40
N HIS A 62 12.38 -18.47 7.44
CA HIS A 62 12.97 -17.40 8.23
C HIS A 62 13.33 -17.93 9.62
N LYS A 63 14.56 -17.63 10.06
CA LYS A 63 15.04 -17.94 11.40
C LYS A 63 15.25 -16.64 12.14
N ARG A 64 14.39 -16.35 13.12
CA ARG A 64 14.46 -15.15 13.95
C ARG A 64 15.10 -15.49 15.28
N LYS A 65 16.18 -14.81 15.63
CA LYS A 65 16.73 -14.82 16.99
C LYS A 65 16.08 -13.67 17.76
N THR A 66 15.37 -13.98 18.84
CA THR A 66 14.83 -12.96 19.73
C THR A 66 15.86 -12.66 20.80
N GLU A 67 16.28 -11.40 20.93
CA GLU A 67 17.17 -10.97 22.00
C GLU A 67 16.51 -11.24 23.36
N GLY A 68 17.10 -12.15 24.15
CA GLY A 68 16.57 -12.59 25.44
C GLY A 68 15.97 -14.01 25.48
N LYS A 69 15.88 -14.72 24.34
CA LYS A 69 15.58 -16.17 24.30
C LYS A 69 16.78 -16.95 23.77
N GLU A 70 17.13 -18.05 24.41
CA GLU A 70 18.20 -18.96 23.94
C GLU A 70 17.84 -19.65 22.62
N LEU A 71 16.55 -19.88 22.37
CA LEU A 71 16.06 -20.59 21.18
C LEU A 71 15.66 -19.63 20.06
N SER A 72 16.10 -19.96 18.84
CA SER A 72 15.68 -19.25 17.62
C SER A 72 14.31 -19.74 17.18
N ILE A 73 13.41 -18.83 16.79
CA ILE A 73 12.10 -19.18 16.24
C ILE A 73 12.24 -19.42 14.74
N VAL A 74 11.72 -20.54 14.26
CA VAL A 74 11.73 -20.91 12.83
C VAL A 74 10.33 -20.80 12.28
N GLU A 75 10.15 -19.90 11.32
CA GLU A 75 8.87 -19.66 10.65
C GLU A 75 9.02 -19.91 9.15
N VAL A 76 8.01 -20.53 8.55
CA VAL A 76 7.95 -20.75 7.11
C VAL A 76 6.80 -19.93 6.58
N ILE A 77 7.13 -18.87 5.86
CA ILE A 77 6.15 -17.95 5.33
C ILE A 77 5.99 -18.23 3.85
N ARG A 78 4.75 -18.50 3.44
CA ARG A 78 4.39 -18.46 2.02
C ARG A 78 4.51 -17.00 1.60
N GLN A 79 5.44 -16.72 0.69
CA GLN A 79 5.72 -15.43 0.04
C GLN A 79 4.76 -14.30 0.48
N LYS A 80 5.26 -13.30 1.24
CA LYS A 80 4.57 -12.13 1.87
C LYS A 80 3.03 -12.14 1.76
N GLU A 81 2.35 -12.38 2.87
CA GLU A 81 0.89 -12.31 2.98
C GLU A 81 0.36 -10.97 2.48
N ASP A 82 -0.69 -11.01 1.66
CA ASP A 82 -1.37 -9.81 1.19
C ASP A 82 -2.12 -9.16 2.38
N ALA A 83 -1.89 -7.86 2.59
CA ALA A 83 -2.56 -7.12 3.64
C ALA A 83 -4.06 -7.02 3.35
N VAL A 84 -4.91 -7.54 4.22
CA VAL A 84 -6.37 -7.43 4.05
C VAL A 84 -6.83 -6.02 4.45
N PRO A 85 -7.51 -5.27 3.58
CA PRO A 85 -8.03 -3.95 3.92
C PRO A 85 -9.04 -4.04 5.08
N ARG A 86 -8.85 -3.24 6.12
CA ARG A 86 -9.77 -3.12 7.26
C ARG A 86 -10.67 -1.91 7.09
N ILE A 87 -11.79 -1.90 7.81
CA ILE A 87 -12.67 -0.74 7.90
C ILE A 87 -11.87 0.44 8.48
N GLY A 88 -11.95 1.59 7.84
CA GLY A 88 -11.23 2.80 8.22
C GLY A 88 -9.83 2.94 7.60
N SER A 89 -9.25 1.88 7.04
CA SER A 89 -7.95 1.96 6.37
C SER A 89 -8.03 2.83 5.11
N ILE A 90 -6.95 3.57 4.85
CA ILE A 90 -6.76 4.34 3.61
C ILE A 90 -6.18 3.40 2.56
N VAL A 91 -6.81 3.37 1.40
CA VAL A 91 -6.43 2.51 0.28
C VAL A 91 -6.18 3.33 -0.97
N THR A 92 -5.22 2.87 -1.77
CA THR A 92 -4.97 3.38 -3.11
C THR A 92 -5.65 2.48 -4.11
N ALA A 93 -6.56 3.04 -4.89
CA ALA A 93 -7.34 2.31 -5.87
C ALA A 93 -7.22 2.92 -7.26
N LYS A 94 -7.19 2.07 -8.28
CA LYS A 94 -7.27 2.47 -9.68
C LYS A 94 -8.71 2.43 -10.14
N VAL A 95 -9.21 3.50 -10.73
CA VAL A 95 -10.57 3.55 -11.28
C VAL A 95 -10.64 2.67 -12.52
N THR A 96 -11.55 1.70 -12.52
CA THR A 96 -11.75 0.78 -13.66
C THR A 96 -12.87 1.26 -14.57
N SER A 97 -13.99 1.68 -13.97
CA SER A 97 -15.16 2.14 -14.73
C SER A 97 -15.95 3.13 -13.89
N VAL A 98 -16.45 4.17 -14.54
CA VAL A 98 -17.29 5.20 -13.92
C VAL A 98 -18.69 5.10 -14.49
N SER A 99 -19.69 5.08 -13.61
CA SER A 99 -21.12 5.16 -13.96
C SER A 99 -21.73 6.37 -13.26
N GLY A 100 -22.90 6.84 -13.71
CA GLY A 100 -23.51 8.07 -13.18
C GLY A 100 -23.82 8.04 -11.66
N ARG A 101 -24.03 6.84 -11.08
CA ARG A 101 -24.33 6.67 -9.65
C ARG A 101 -23.22 5.97 -8.85
N MET A 102 -22.29 5.31 -9.52
CA MET A 102 -21.27 4.48 -8.88
C MET A 102 -19.97 4.49 -9.67
N CYS A 103 -18.86 4.35 -8.97
CA CYS A 103 -17.53 4.23 -9.55
C CYS A 103 -16.91 2.92 -9.09
N LYS A 104 -16.54 2.07 -10.03
CA LYS A 104 -15.83 0.81 -9.77
C LYS A 104 -14.33 1.07 -9.80
N CYS A 105 -13.63 0.52 -8.84
CA CYS A 105 -12.20 0.68 -8.69
C CYS A 105 -11.55 -0.63 -8.24
N ALA A 106 -10.24 -0.73 -8.44
CA ALA A 106 -9.40 -1.86 -8.10
C ALA A 106 -8.35 -1.39 -7.09
N ILE A 107 -8.48 -1.83 -5.85
CA ILE A 107 -7.58 -1.50 -4.74
C ILE A 107 -6.26 -2.18 -4.99
N THR A 108 -5.20 -1.41 -5.16
CA THR A 108 -3.84 -1.93 -5.44
C THR A 108 -2.95 -1.87 -4.20
N CYS A 109 -3.20 -0.91 -3.31
CA CYS A 109 -2.41 -0.74 -2.08
C CYS A 109 -3.33 -0.49 -0.90
N VAL A 110 -2.96 -1.04 0.25
CA VAL A 110 -3.56 -0.75 1.56
C VAL A 110 -2.51 -0.04 2.39
N GLU A 111 -2.78 1.22 2.73
CA GLU A 111 -1.84 2.08 3.46
C GLU A 111 -0.47 2.14 2.77
N ARG A 112 0.53 1.44 3.32
CA ARG A 112 1.91 1.38 2.79
C ARG A 112 2.25 0.04 2.14
N THR A 113 1.31 -0.92 2.13
CA THR A 113 1.53 -2.28 1.62
C THR A 113 0.86 -2.44 0.27
N THR A 114 1.64 -2.83 -0.75
CA THR A 114 1.14 -3.20 -2.07
C THR A 114 0.53 -4.60 -2.02
N LEU A 115 -0.59 -4.78 -2.69
CA LEU A 115 -1.27 -6.06 -2.85
C LEU A 115 -0.83 -6.72 -4.14
N ARG A 116 -0.74 -8.05 -4.15
CA ARG A 116 -0.53 -8.81 -5.40
C ARG A 116 -1.78 -8.86 -6.24
N GLU A 117 -2.88 -9.22 -5.60
CA GLU A 117 -4.19 -9.29 -6.24
C GLU A 117 -5.03 -8.08 -5.81
N PRO A 118 -5.54 -7.29 -6.78
CA PRO A 118 -6.30 -6.11 -6.42
C PRO A 118 -7.71 -6.47 -5.95
N PHE A 119 -8.12 -5.94 -4.79
CA PHE A 119 -9.50 -6.08 -4.33
C PHE A 119 -10.43 -5.16 -5.11
N ARG A 120 -11.69 -5.57 -5.29
CA ARG A 120 -12.69 -4.74 -5.94
C ARG A 120 -13.23 -3.72 -4.95
N GLY A 121 -13.31 -2.47 -5.37
CA GLY A 121 -13.87 -1.37 -4.61
C GLY A 121 -15.00 -0.67 -5.37
N LEU A 122 -15.93 -0.09 -4.63
CA LEU A 122 -17.04 0.69 -5.17
C LEU A 122 -17.20 1.99 -4.37
N ILE A 123 -17.22 3.12 -5.08
CA ILE A 123 -17.52 4.44 -4.53
C ILE A 123 -18.90 4.84 -5.02
N ARG A 124 -19.81 5.18 -4.11
CA ARG A 124 -21.17 5.64 -4.44
C ARG A 124 -21.24 7.16 -4.54
N LYS A 125 -22.30 7.70 -5.14
CA LYS A 125 -22.50 9.15 -5.30
C LYS A 125 -22.53 9.91 -3.98
N GLU A 126 -23.21 9.34 -3.00
CA GLU A 126 -23.34 9.88 -1.65
C GLU A 126 -22.02 9.89 -0.86
N ASP A 127 -21.00 9.15 -1.30
CA ASP A 127 -19.75 8.94 -0.58
C ASP A 127 -18.56 9.72 -1.18
N VAL A 128 -18.81 10.53 -2.21
CA VAL A 128 -17.76 11.31 -2.90
C VAL A 128 -17.40 12.59 -2.16
N ARG A 129 -18.37 13.34 -1.62
CA ARG A 129 -18.16 14.59 -0.88
C ARG A 129 -18.93 14.54 0.44
N ALA A 130 -18.37 15.15 1.48
CA ALA A 130 -19.09 15.31 2.75
C ALA A 130 -20.30 16.24 2.61
N THR A 131 -20.17 17.31 1.81
CA THR A 131 -21.20 18.33 1.56
C THR A 131 -21.75 18.24 0.14
N GLU A 132 -22.99 18.71 -0.07
CA GLU A 132 -23.65 18.78 -1.39
C GLU A 132 -23.71 17.45 -2.17
N LYS A 133 -24.00 16.33 -1.49
CA LYS A 133 -24.03 14.97 -2.07
C LYS A 133 -24.91 14.84 -3.32
N ASP A 134 -26.03 15.56 -3.38
CA ASP A 134 -26.99 15.47 -4.48
C ASP A 134 -26.49 16.15 -5.78
N ARG A 135 -25.65 17.17 -5.65
CA ARG A 135 -25.10 17.92 -6.79
C ARG A 135 -23.86 17.27 -7.39
N VAL A 136 -23.32 16.24 -6.76
CA VAL A 136 -22.10 15.57 -7.25
C VAL A 136 -22.38 14.86 -8.58
N GLU A 137 -21.52 15.14 -9.56
CA GLU A 137 -21.48 14.43 -10.83
C GLU A 137 -20.22 13.55 -10.89
N MET A 138 -20.41 12.24 -11.10
CA MET A 138 -19.32 11.27 -11.12
C MET A 138 -18.28 11.54 -12.20
N TYR A 139 -18.74 11.88 -13.40
CA TYR A 139 -17.88 12.13 -14.56
C TYR A 139 -16.96 13.35 -14.38
N LYS A 140 -17.32 14.30 -13.50
CA LYS A 140 -16.50 15.44 -13.13
C LYS A 140 -15.54 15.14 -11.97
N CYS A 141 -15.73 14.01 -11.27
CA CYS A 141 -14.92 13.64 -10.11
C CYS A 141 -13.83 12.64 -10.49
N PHE A 142 -14.18 11.62 -11.27
CA PHE A 142 -13.31 10.49 -11.58
C PHE A 142 -13.35 10.15 -13.08
N ARG A 143 -12.24 9.66 -13.60
CA ARG A 143 -12.17 9.03 -14.92
C ARG A 143 -11.53 7.64 -14.85
N PRO A 144 -11.87 6.74 -15.80
CA PRO A 144 -11.20 5.45 -15.91
C PRO A 144 -9.69 5.63 -16.06
N GLY A 145 -8.91 4.84 -15.32
CA GLY A 145 -7.45 4.90 -15.30
C GLY A 145 -6.85 5.78 -14.20
N ASP A 146 -7.66 6.62 -13.54
CA ASP A 146 -7.19 7.46 -12.43
C ASP A 146 -6.79 6.66 -11.21
N ILE A 147 -5.83 7.19 -10.44
CA ILE A 147 -5.48 6.67 -9.13
C ILE A 147 -6.10 7.56 -8.07
N VAL A 148 -6.93 6.94 -7.22
CA VAL A 148 -7.66 7.58 -6.15
C VAL A 148 -7.21 7.05 -4.79
N LEU A 149 -7.12 7.95 -3.83
CA LEU A 149 -7.08 7.61 -2.42
C LEU A 149 -8.50 7.64 -1.87
N ALA A 150 -8.86 6.55 -1.21
CA ALA A 150 -10.17 6.41 -0.59
C ALA A 150 -10.03 5.70 0.75
N ARG A 151 -11.04 5.84 1.61
CA ARG A 151 -11.15 5.11 2.86
C ARG A 151 -12.16 3.99 2.74
N VAL A 152 -11.84 2.83 3.30
CA VAL A 152 -12.78 1.70 3.39
C VAL A 152 -13.87 2.03 4.42
N LEU A 153 -15.12 2.10 3.98
CA LEU A 153 -16.28 2.26 4.86
C LEU A 153 -16.75 0.91 5.39
N SER A 154 -16.89 -0.08 4.51
CA SER A 154 -17.33 -1.40 4.89
C SER A 154 -16.88 -2.45 3.87
N LEU A 155 -16.94 -3.71 4.28
CA LEU A 155 -16.58 -4.86 3.46
C LEU A 155 -17.63 -5.18 2.36
N GLY A 156 -18.74 -4.45 2.32
CA GLY A 156 -19.83 -4.63 1.34
C GLY A 156 -20.33 -6.08 1.24
N ASP A 157 -20.79 -6.45 0.05
CA ASP A 157 -21.21 -7.82 -0.30
C ASP A 157 -20.18 -8.48 -1.24
N ALA A 158 -20.08 -9.82 -1.18
CA ALA A 158 -19.39 -10.71 -2.13
C ALA A 158 -18.13 -10.13 -2.80
N ASN A 159 -17.14 -9.72 -1.99
CA ASN A 159 -15.81 -9.26 -2.39
C ASN A 159 -15.73 -7.85 -3.00
N CYS A 160 -16.70 -6.97 -2.72
CA CYS A 160 -16.64 -5.57 -3.15
C CYS A 160 -16.63 -4.61 -1.96
N TYR A 161 -15.50 -3.98 -1.71
CA TYR A 161 -15.32 -3.01 -0.63
C TYR A 161 -16.05 -1.71 -0.94
N LEU A 162 -16.83 -1.20 0.01
CA LEU A 162 -17.40 0.15 -0.10
C LEU A 162 -16.36 1.17 0.32
N LEU A 163 -16.06 2.08 -0.58
CA LEU A 163 -15.05 3.10 -0.41
C LEU A 163 -15.69 4.49 -0.38
N SER A 164 -15.09 5.39 0.39
CA SER A 164 -15.49 6.79 0.44
C SER A 164 -14.30 7.71 0.20
N THR A 165 -14.57 8.80 -0.52
CA THR A 165 -13.63 9.91 -0.70
C THR A 165 -14.18 11.18 -0.06
N ALA A 166 -15.06 11.10 0.94
CA ALA A 166 -15.77 12.27 1.46
C ALA A 166 -14.83 13.35 2.03
N GLU A 167 -13.64 12.96 2.49
CA GLU A 167 -12.64 13.84 3.09
C GLU A 167 -11.85 14.66 2.05
N ASN A 168 -11.20 15.72 2.51
CA ASN A 168 -10.43 16.63 1.65
C ASN A 168 -9.07 16.04 1.21
N GLU A 169 -8.52 15.15 2.03
CA GLU A 169 -7.26 14.44 1.74
C GLU A 169 -7.47 13.22 0.82
N LEU A 170 -8.74 12.85 0.59
CA LEU A 170 -9.15 11.71 -0.22
C LEU A 170 -9.73 12.18 -1.55
N GLY A 171 -9.39 11.48 -2.63
CA GLY A 171 -9.71 11.89 -3.99
C GLY A 171 -8.67 11.41 -5.00
N VAL A 172 -8.69 12.01 -6.18
CA VAL A 172 -7.74 11.75 -7.26
C VAL A 172 -6.38 12.32 -6.88
N VAL A 173 -5.36 11.47 -6.88
CA VAL A 173 -3.96 11.85 -6.65
C VAL A 173 -3.18 11.85 -7.96
N LEU A 174 -3.41 10.83 -8.80
CA LEU A 174 -2.77 10.71 -10.10
C LEU A 174 -3.83 10.64 -11.19
N ALA A 175 -3.65 11.50 -12.19
CA ALA A 175 -4.46 11.52 -13.38
C ALA A 175 -3.58 11.69 -14.61
N LEU A 176 -3.99 11.03 -15.70
CA LEU A 176 -3.39 11.20 -17.02
C LEU A 176 -4.31 12.06 -17.87
N SER A 177 -3.73 12.98 -18.62
CA SER A 177 -4.42 13.73 -19.66
C SER A 177 -4.61 12.87 -20.91
N GLU A 178 -5.44 13.32 -21.84
CA GLU A 178 -5.60 12.69 -23.16
C GLU A 178 -4.27 12.58 -23.94
N ALA A 179 -3.32 13.48 -23.68
CA ALA A 179 -1.97 13.44 -24.25
C ALA A 179 -1.01 12.48 -23.51
N GLY A 180 -1.50 11.70 -22.55
CA GLY A 180 -0.72 10.76 -21.75
C GLY A 180 0.24 11.42 -20.75
N ALA A 181 0.13 12.73 -20.51
CA ALA A 181 0.94 13.43 -19.52
C ALA A 181 0.27 13.40 -18.14
N GLN A 182 1.08 13.30 -17.08
CA GLN A 182 0.57 13.45 -15.71
C GLN A 182 0.05 14.87 -15.51
N MET A 183 -1.18 14.98 -15.02
CA MET A 183 -1.80 16.28 -14.75
C MET A 183 -1.39 16.81 -13.38
N VAL A 184 -1.35 18.13 -13.27
CA VAL A 184 -1.00 18.83 -12.03
C VAL A 184 -2.28 19.36 -11.39
N PRO A 185 -2.49 19.18 -10.08
CA PRO A 185 -3.63 19.76 -9.37
C PRO A 185 -3.51 21.29 -9.33
N VAL A 186 -4.52 21.99 -9.83
CA VAL A 186 -4.58 23.47 -9.81
C VAL A 186 -5.58 23.95 -8.77
N SER A 187 -6.69 23.23 -8.62
CA SER A 187 -7.73 23.51 -7.64
C SER A 187 -8.22 22.21 -7.02
N TRP A 188 -9.12 22.31 -6.03
CA TRP A 188 -9.82 21.16 -5.45
C TRP A 188 -10.71 20.40 -6.45
N CYS A 189 -11.04 21.02 -7.57
CA CYS A 189 -11.97 20.50 -8.57
C CYS A 189 -11.35 20.35 -9.96
N ASP A 190 -10.14 20.86 -10.16
CA ASP A 190 -9.51 20.96 -11.48
C ASP A 190 -8.05 20.49 -11.46
N MET A 191 -7.72 19.67 -12.44
CA MET A 191 -6.36 19.31 -12.81
C MET A 191 -6.04 19.90 -14.17
N GLN A 192 -4.79 20.33 -14.37
CA GLN A 192 -4.35 20.91 -15.63
C GLN A 192 -3.23 20.07 -16.23
N CYS A 193 -3.31 19.82 -17.53
CA CYS A 193 -2.24 19.18 -18.26
C CYS A 193 -1.09 20.18 -18.49
N PRO A 194 0.16 19.86 -18.10
CA PRO A 194 1.30 20.76 -18.30
C PRO A 194 1.67 20.96 -19.77
N LYS A 195 1.37 19.98 -20.65
CA LYS A 195 1.69 20.06 -22.08
C LYS A 195 0.66 20.86 -22.89
N THR A 196 -0.63 20.55 -22.74
CA THR A 196 -1.70 21.17 -23.55
C THR A 196 -2.31 22.41 -22.88
N GLY A 197 -2.10 22.59 -21.57
CA GLY A 197 -2.74 23.64 -20.79
C GLY A 197 -4.24 23.40 -20.53
N SER A 198 -4.82 22.31 -21.05
CA SER A 198 -6.24 21.98 -20.86
C SER A 198 -6.55 21.69 -19.39
N LYS A 199 -7.66 22.26 -18.90
CA LYS A 199 -8.19 22.00 -17.56
C LYS A 199 -9.26 20.92 -17.62
N GLU A 200 -9.14 19.94 -16.75
CA GLU A 200 -10.08 18.85 -16.60
C GLU A 200 -10.61 18.79 -15.17
N PHE A 201 -11.92 18.62 -15.03
CA PHE A 201 -12.54 18.48 -13.73
C PHE A 201 -12.21 17.12 -13.13
N ARG A 202 -11.68 17.12 -11.90
CA ARG A 202 -11.43 15.93 -11.06
C ARG A 202 -11.65 16.30 -9.60
N LYS A 203 -12.06 15.35 -8.76
CA LYS A 203 -12.07 15.58 -7.31
C LYS A 203 -10.65 15.39 -6.79
N VAL A 204 -9.89 16.46 -6.66
CA VAL A 204 -8.47 16.42 -6.29
C VAL A 204 -8.30 16.19 -4.79
N ALA A 205 -7.43 15.27 -4.42
CA ALA A 205 -6.99 15.07 -3.04
C ALA A 205 -5.95 16.14 -2.66
N LYS A 206 -6.06 16.72 -1.46
CA LYS A 206 -4.97 17.54 -0.90
C LYS A 206 -3.85 16.63 -0.41
N VAL A 207 -2.81 16.49 -1.23
CA VAL A 207 -1.57 15.82 -0.83
C VAL A 207 -0.81 16.77 0.08
N GLN A 208 -0.75 16.47 1.38
CA GLN A 208 0.21 17.12 2.26
C GLN A 208 1.59 16.58 1.89
N LEU A 209 2.43 17.41 1.26
CA LEU A 209 3.85 17.08 1.14
C LEU A 209 4.39 17.04 2.57
N GLN A 210 4.69 15.84 3.07
CA GLN A 210 5.49 15.71 4.28
C GLN A 210 6.87 16.28 3.92
N GLN A 211 7.12 17.53 4.33
CA GLN A 211 8.46 18.08 4.36
C GLN A 211 9.16 17.33 5.50
N GLU A 212 10.06 16.41 5.13
CA GLU A 212 11.04 15.81 6.05
C GLU A 212 12.03 16.87 6.54
#